data_AF-A0A496ZNQ5-F1
#
_entry.id   AF-A0A496ZNQ5-F1
#
_cell.length_a   1.000
_cell.length_b   1.000
_cell.length_c   1.000
_cell.angle_alpha   90.00
_cell.angle_beta   90.00
_cell.angle_gamma   90.00
#
_symmetry.space_group_name_H-M   'P 1'
#
loop_
_entity.id
_entity.type
_entity.pdbx_description
1 polymer ?
#
loop_
_entity_poly.entity_id
_entity_poly.type
_entity_poly.pdbx_seq_one_letter_code
_entity_poly.pdbx_strand_id
1 'polypeptide(L)'
;MFVPSAKSNISLVGLLLVSILLFIWVENSRIFISDKNYDEKLAASELMQKAENIIREHRLSQDVFIDEVNDPNLTALIGEKQSLIVTDRGNLTAKLTSLNPNFAAAIIDIFKTAKLKKGDKIALSCTGSYPAINIAVLSAAKVMELDVVIISSVGASMFGATDPEFTWLDIENLLIEKNIFPYKSVAAS
;
A
#
# COMPACT_ATOMS: atom_id res chain seq x y z
N MET A 1 -25.60 -56.39 -1.85
CA MET A 1 -24.68 -55.26 -2.02
C MET A 1 -25.38 -54.25 -2.92
N PHE A 2 -25.90 -53.17 -2.35
CA PHE A 2 -26.70 -52.17 -3.08
C PHE A 2 -25.74 -51.29 -3.88
N VAL A 3 -25.77 -51.39 -5.21
CA VAL A 3 -24.98 -50.52 -6.10
C VAL A 3 -25.89 -49.38 -6.53
N PRO A 4 -25.68 -48.13 -6.08
CA PRO A 4 -26.56 -47.02 -6.45
C PRO A 4 -26.41 -46.76 -7.95
N SER A 5 -27.49 -46.97 -8.71
CA SER A 5 -27.53 -46.66 -10.15
C SER A 5 -28.02 -45.23 -10.34
N ALA A 6 -27.12 -44.34 -10.76
CA ALA A 6 -27.40 -42.93 -11.06
C ALA A 6 -28.19 -42.72 -12.37
N LYS A 7 -29.35 -43.37 -12.52
CA LYS A 7 -30.21 -43.26 -13.72
C LYS A 7 -31.54 -42.55 -13.49
N SER A 8 -31.91 -42.25 -12.25
CA SER A 8 -33.20 -41.60 -11.94
C SER A 8 -33.06 -40.09 -11.83
N ASN A 9 -33.86 -39.32 -12.57
CA ASN A 9 -33.91 -37.86 -12.45
C ASN A 9 -34.20 -37.42 -11.01
N ILE A 10 -34.91 -38.24 -10.23
CA ILE A 10 -35.22 -37.98 -8.82
C ILE A 10 -33.95 -38.03 -7.96
N SER A 11 -33.04 -38.97 -8.23
CA SER A 11 -31.77 -39.04 -7.50
C SER A 11 -30.86 -37.86 -7.82
N LEU A 12 -30.90 -37.35 -9.06
CA LEU A 12 -30.17 -36.15 -9.45
C LEU A 12 -30.73 -34.88 -8.78
N VAL A 13 -32.06 -34.74 -8.72
CA VAL A 13 -32.72 -33.63 -8.01
C VAL A 13 -32.42 -33.68 -6.51
N GLY A 14 -32.46 -34.87 -5.89
CA GLY A 14 -32.07 -35.04 -4.50
C GLY A 14 -30.63 -34.64 -4.23
N LEU A 15 -29.70 -35.07 -5.10
CA LEU A 15 -28.28 -34.71 -5.00
C LEU A 15 -28.06 -33.20 -5.14
N LEU A 16 -28.78 -32.55 -6.06
CA LEU A 16 -28.72 -31.10 -6.26
C LEU A 16 -29.16 -30.35 -5.00
N LEU A 17 -30.31 -30.74 -4.42
CA LEU A 17 -30.83 -30.09 -3.21
C LEU A 17 -29.88 -30.25 -2.02
N VAL A 18 -29.32 -31.45 -1.83
CA VAL A 18 -28.30 -31.68 -0.79
C VAL A 18 -27.06 -30.82 -1.05
N SER A 19 -26.60 -30.72 -2.30
CA SER A 19 -25.42 -29.91 -2.64
C SER A 19 -25.66 -28.42 -2.37
N ILE A 20 -26.84 -27.89 -2.69
CA ILE A 20 -27.21 -26.50 -2.41
C ILE A 20 -27.28 -26.26 -0.89
N LEU A 21 -27.90 -27.18 -0.14
CA LEU A 21 -27.97 -27.10 1.32
C LEU A 21 -26.59 -27.08 1.98
N LEU A 22 -25.70 -27.99 1.54
CA LEU A 22 -24.32 -28.04 2.03
C LEU A 22 -23.55 -26.77 1.67
N PHE A 23 -23.72 -26.23 0.46
CA PHE A 23 -23.09 -24.98 0.05
C PHE A 23 -23.54 -23.80 0.92
N ILE A 24 -24.85 -23.65 1.13
CA ILE A 24 -25.41 -22.60 2.00
C ILE A 24 -24.90 -22.76 3.44
N TRP A 25 -24.84 -23.99 3.94
CA TRP A 25 -24.34 -24.25 5.29
C TRP A 25 -22.86 -23.89 5.43
N VAL A 26 -22.02 -24.26 4.47
CA VAL A 26 -20.59 -23.89 4.45
C VAL A 26 -20.41 -22.38 4.40
N GLU A 27 -21.16 -21.68 3.56
CA GLU A 27 -21.05 -20.22 3.43
C GLU A 27 -21.45 -19.50 4.71
N ASN A 28 -22.56 -19.93 5.33
CA ASN A 28 -23.05 -19.35 6.59
C ASN A 28 -22.23 -19.75 7.82
N SER A 29 -21.42 -20.81 7.73
CA SER A 29 -20.56 -21.27 8.83
C SER A 29 -19.18 -20.62 8.84
N ARG A 30 -18.90 -19.67 7.93
CA ARG A 30 -17.63 -18.95 7.91
C ARG A 30 -17.56 -17.96 9.08
N ILE A 31 -16.56 -18.15 9.94
CA ILE A 31 -16.21 -17.20 11.00
C ILE A 31 -15.03 -16.37 10.49
N PHE A 32 -15.17 -15.04 10.52
CA PHE A 32 -14.04 -14.16 10.23
C PHE A 32 -13.10 -14.15 11.44
N ILE A 33 -11.97 -14.84 11.33
CA ILE A 33 -10.90 -14.75 12.32
C ILE A 33 -10.04 -13.56 11.93
N SER A 34 -10.20 -12.47 12.67
CA SER A 34 -9.42 -11.27 12.48
C SER A 34 -7.96 -11.53 12.86
N ASP A 35 -7.03 -11.06 12.01
CA ASP A 35 -5.60 -11.16 12.30
C ASP A 35 -5.21 -10.24 13.46
N LYS A 36 -4.07 -10.49 14.08
CA LYS A 36 -3.56 -9.64 15.16
C LYS A 36 -3.36 -8.21 14.64
N ASN A 37 -3.81 -7.22 15.43
CA ASN A 37 -3.74 -5.79 15.10
C ASN A 37 -4.50 -5.42 13.80
N TYR A 38 -5.53 -6.19 13.42
CA TYR A 38 -6.27 -5.99 12.17
C TYR A 38 -6.74 -4.54 11.97
N ASP A 39 -7.30 -3.90 12.99
CA ASP A 39 -7.82 -2.53 12.87
C ASP A 39 -6.71 -1.53 12.52
N GLU A 40 -5.55 -1.64 13.18
CA GLU A 40 -4.39 -0.77 12.89
C GLU A 40 -3.80 -1.08 11.52
N LYS A 41 -3.75 -2.34 11.11
CA LYS A 41 -3.31 -2.76 9.77
C LYS A 41 -4.21 -2.17 8.69
N LEU A 42 -5.51 -2.33 8.84
CA LEU A 42 -6.52 -1.82 7.90
C LEU A 42 -6.44 -0.28 7.83
N ALA A 43 -6.42 0.39 8.98
CA ALA A 43 -6.32 1.85 9.03
C ALA A 43 -5.03 2.37 8.37
N ALA A 44 -3.91 1.68 8.55
CA ALA A 44 -2.63 2.06 7.92
C ALA A 44 -2.68 1.86 6.39
N SER A 45 -3.24 0.75 5.91
CA SER A 45 -3.43 0.50 4.48
C SER A 45 -4.36 1.52 3.84
N GLU A 46 -5.50 1.83 4.46
CA GLU A 46 -6.45 2.83 3.96
C GLU A 46 -5.82 4.24 3.91
N LEU A 47 -5.02 4.59 4.93
CA LEU A 47 -4.31 5.86 4.98
C LEU A 47 -3.25 5.97 3.89
N MET A 48 -2.48 4.90 3.63
CA MET A 48 -1.54 4.84 2.51
C MET A 48 -2.25 4.99 1.17
N GLN A 49 -3.32 4.22 0.94
CA GLN A 49 -4.12 4.31 -0.29
C GLN A 49 -4.67 5.73 -0.51
N LYS A 50 -5.15 6.37 0.55
CA LYS A 50 -5.62 7.76 0.50
C LYS A 50 -4.51 8.73 0.12
N ALA A 51 -3.31 8.56 0.68
CA ALA A 51 -2.15 9.39 0.33
C ALA A 51 -1.76 9.23 -1.14
N GLU A 52 -1.70 7.98 -1.63
CA GLU A 52 -1.43 7.69 -3.05
C GLU A 52 -2.47 8.32 -3.97
N ASN A 53 -3.75 8.22 -3.64
CA ASN A 53 -4.83 8.84 -4.42
C ASN A 53 -4.70 10.37 -4.48
N ILE A 54 -4.33 11.02 -3.38
CA ILE A 54 -4.12 12.47 -3.34
C ILE A 54 -2.96 12.88 -4.24
N ILE A 55 -1.87 12.12 -4.23
CA ILE A 55 -0.72 12.38 -5.11
C ILE A 55 -1.13 12.20 -6.57
N ARG A 56 -1.83 11.12 -6.88
CA ARG A 56 -2.36 10.84 -8.22
C ARG A 56 -3.25 11.97 -8.73
N GLU A 57 -4.23 12.39 -7.93
CA GLU A 57 -5.13 13.48 -8.28
C GLU A 57 -4.38 14.81 -8.50
N HIS A 58 -3.40 15.11 -7.64
CA HIS A 58 -2.55 16.28 -7.80
C HIS A 58 -1.77 16.24 -9.12
N ARG A 59 -1.10 15.11 -9.41
CA ARG A 59 -0.32 14.91 -10.64
C ARG A 59 -1.18 15.04 -11.89
N LEU A 60 -2.35 14.42 -11.89
CA LEU A 60 -3.31 14.52 -13.00
C LEU A 60 -3.83 15.95 -13.19
N SER A 61 -3.99 16.73 -12.11
CA SER A 61 -4.40 18.14 -12.21
C SER A 61 -3.33 19.05 -12.82
N GLN A 62 -2.08 18.60 -12.87
CA GLN A 62 -0.95 19.29 -13.51
C GLN A 62 -0.69 18.78 -14.93
N ASP A 63 -1.63 18.01 -15.51
CA ASP A 63 -1.54 17.42 -16.86
C ASP A 63 -0.26 16.61 -17.09
N VAL A 64 0.27 15.98 -16.04
CA VAL A 64 1.48 15.17 -16.16
C VAL A 64 1.20 13.90 -16.94
N PHE A 65 2.08 13.61 -17.91
CA PHE A 65 2.05 12.38 -18.68
C PHE A 65 2.34 11.17 -17.78
N ILE A 66 1.47 10.15 -17.85
CA ILE A 66 1.66 8.86 -17.18
C ILE A 66 2.04 7.84 -18.25
N ASP A 67 3.20 7.21 -18.07
CA ASP A 67 3.64 6.10 -18.91
C ASP A 67 2.88 4.83 -18.53
N GLU A 68 1.78 4.54 -19.23
CA GLU A 68 0.93 3.37 -18.98
C GLU A 68 1.67 2.03 -19.12
N VAL A 69 2.81 2.00 -19.82
CA VAL A 69 3.62 0.78 -19.96
C VAL A 69 4.36 0.47 -18.66
N ASN A 70 4.93 1.50 -18.03
CA ASN A 70 5.68 1.35 -16.79
C ASN A 70 4.79 1.52 -15.54
N ASP A 71 3.68 2.24 -15.63
CA ASP A 71 2.68 2.46 -14.58
C ASP A 71 1.28 1.98 -15.04
N PRO A 72 1.05 0.66 -15.18
CA PRO A 72 -0.21 0.12 -15.67
C PRO A 72 -1.41 0.41 -14.75
N ASN A 73 -1.16 0.80 -13.49
CA ASN A 73 -2.20 1.14 -12.52
C ASN A 73 -2.49 2.65 -12.49
N LEU A 74 -1.82 3.43 -13.34
CA LEU A 74 -1.98 4.88 -13.46
C LEU A 74 -1.84 5.61 -12.13
N THR A 75 -0.87 5.19 -11.31
CA THR A 75 -0.68 5.72 -9.95
C THR A 75 -0.08 7.12 -9.93
N ALA A 76 0.63 7.50 -10.99
CA ALA A 76 1.44 8.72 -11.10
C ALA A 76 2.57 8.80 -10.06
N LEU A 77 2.92 7.67 -9.43
CA LEU A 77 4.02 7.52 -8.47
C LEU A 77 5.23 6.77 -9.06
N ILE A 78 5.09 6.21 -10.26
CA ILE A 78 6.20 5.67 -11.03
C ILE A 78 6.78 6.79 -11.88
N GLY A 79 7.97 7.25 -11.50
CA GLY A 79 8.69 8.28 -12.25
C GLY A 79 9.40 7.74 -13.48
N GLU A 80 10.01 8.65 -14.23
CA GLU A 80 10.79 8.31 -15.41
C GLU A 80 12.03 7.48 -15.08
N LYS A 81 12.47 6.68 -16.05
CA LYS A 81 13.69 5.88 -15.95
C LYS A 81 14.96 6.74 -15.92
N GLN A 82 14.93 7.95 -16.47
CA GLN A 82 16.09 8.82 -16.56
C GLN A 82 15.68 10.26 -16.35
N SER A 83 16.41 10.97 -15.48
CA SER A 83 16.26 12.40 -15.25
C SER A 83 17.55 12.96 -14.62
N LEU A 84 17.57 14.27 -14.35
CA LEU A 84 18.70 14.93 -13.68
C LEU A 84 18.95 14.44 -12.25
N ILE A 85 17.94 13.85 -11.60
CA ILE A 85 18.01 13.38 -10.21
C ILE A 85 18.01 11.85 -10.10
N VAL A 86 18.16 11.14 -11.22
CA VAL A 86 18.36 9.68 -11.20
C VAL A 86 19.79 9.36 -10.79
N THR A 87 19.95 8.70 -9.63
CA THR A 87 21.27 8.40 -9.04
C THR A 87 21.69 6.95 -9.23
N ASP A 88 20.75 6.04 -9.47
CA ASP A 88 21.02 4.60 -9.57
C ASP A 88 19.99 3.87 -10.44
N ARG A 89 20.31 2.63 -10.81
CA ARG A 89 19.39 1.70 -11.48
C ARG A 89 18.28 1.28 -10.53
N GLY A 90 17.07 1.15 -11.07
CA GLY A 90 15.89 0.70 -10.33
C GLY A 90 15.32 -0.61 -10.88
N ASN A 91 14.59 -1.33 -10.03
CA ASN A 91 13.78 -2.48 -10.44
C ASN A 91 12.30 -2.07 -10.49
N LEU A 92 11.73 -2.02 -11.70
CA LEU A 92 10.34 -1.59 -11.90
C LEU A 92 9.35 -2.47 -11.14
N THR A 93 9.52 -3.80 -11.17
CA THR A 93 8.63 -4.73 -10.45
C THR A 93 8.63 -4.46 -8.95
N ALA A 94 9.77 -4.14 -8.36
CA ALA A 94 9.87 -3.76 -6.96
C ALA A 94 9.13 -2.43 -6.67
N LYS A 95 9.21 -1.44 -7.57
CA LYS A 95 8.44 -0.19 -7.43
C LYS A 95 6.94 -0.43 -7.49
N LEU A 96 6.49 -1.17 -8.50
CA LEU A 96 5.07 -1.52 -8.66
C LEU A 96 4.54 -2.31 -7.48
N THR A 97 5.35 -3.24 -6.93
CA THR A 97 4.99 -4.00 -5.74
C THR A 97 4.84 -3.08 -4.52
N SER A 98 5.73 -2.09 -4.37
CA SER A 98 5.69 -1.16 -3.24
C SER A 98 4.46 -0.25 -3.18
N LEU A 99 3.73 -0.09 -4.29
CA LEU A 99 2.47 0.66 -4.38
C LEU A 99 1.28 -0.12 -3.81
N ASN A 100 1.48 -1.33 -3.28
CA ASN A 100 0.41 -2.04 -2.61
C ASN A 100 0.20 -1.47 -1.19
N PRO A 101 -0.99 -0.94 -0.86
CA PRO A 101 -1.23 -0.34 0.46
C PRO A 101 -1.02 -1.28 1.64
N ASN A 102 -1.09 -2.61 1.41
CA ASN A 102 -0.80 -3.60 2.44
C ASN A 102 0.65 -3.56 2.94
N PHE A 103 1.57 -2.85 2.27
CA PHE A 103 2.87 -2.55 2.86
C PHE A 103 2.74 -1.75 4.15
N ALA A 104 1.78 -0.83 4.28
CA ALA A 104 1.56 -0.12 5.53
C ALA A 104 1.13 -1.07 6.66
N ALA A 105 0.27 -2.05 6.37
CA ALA A 105 -0.06 -3.12 7.31
C ALA A 105 1.17 -3.98 7.70
N ALA A 106 2.06 -4.28 6.75
CA ALA A 106 3.31 -4.97 7.05
C ALA A 106 4.23 -4.13 7.95
N ILE A 107 4.28 -2.80 7.78
CA ILE A 107 5.02 -1.92 8.69
C ILE A 107 4.42 -1.92 10.10
N ILE A 108 3.09 -1.98 10.25
CA ILE A 108 2.44 -2.16 11.56
C ILE A 108 2.97 -3.42 12.26
N ASP A 109 3.10 -4.54 11.55
CA ASP A 109 3.67 -5.77 12.13
C ASP A 109 5.13 -5.59 12.56
N ILE A 110 5.94 -4.87 11.77
CA ILE A 110 7.34 -4.56 12.11
C ILE A 110 7.38 -3.71 13.39
N PHE A 111 6.58 -2.65 13.48
CA PHE A 111 6.51 -1.77 14.65
C PHE A 111 6.01 -2.50 15.90
N LYS A 112 5.01 -3.38 15.76
CA LYS A 112 4.48 -4.20 16.86
C LYS A 112 5.49 -5.24 17.32
N THR A 113 6.26 -5.82 16.39
CA THR A 113 7.37 -6.73 16.71
C THR A 113 8.48 -6.01 17.47
N ALA A 114 8.77 -4.77 17.08
CA ALA A 114 9.68 -3.87 17.78
C ALA A 114 9.11 -3.32 19.11
N LYS A 115 7.86 -3.68 19.47
CA LYS A 115 7.16 -3.27 20.69
C LYS A 115 6.99 -1.76 20.84
N LEU A 116 6.91 -1.04 19.72
CA LEU A 116 6.66 0.40 19.71
C LEU A 116 5.28 0.71 20.27
N LYS A 117 5.19 1.82 20.99
CA LYS A 117 3.99 2.35 21.63
C LYS A 117 3.75 3.78 21.17
N LYS A 118 2.51 4.24 21.36
CA LYS A 118 2.13 5.64 21.19
C LYS A 118 3.13 6.58 21.89
N GLY A 119 3.58 7.59 21.17
CA GLY A 119 4.54 8.58 21.64
C GLY A 119 6.00 8.14 21.60
N ASP A 120 6.31 6.89 21.23
CA ASP A 120 7.69 6.49 20.98
C ASP A 120 8.25 7.26 19.78
N LYS A 121 9.53 7.61 19.86
CA LYS A 121 10.23 8.36 18.83
C LYS A 121 11.00 7.41 17.91
N ILE A 122 10.82 7.57 16.60
CA ILE A 122 11.56 6.85 15.58
C ILE A 122 12.30 7.82 14.65
N ALA A 123 13.43 7.38 14.12
CA ALA A 123 14.15 8.08 13.06
C ALA A 123 13.87 7.36 11.74
N LEU A 124 13.54 8.12 10.70
CA LEU A 124 13.25 7.61 9.36
C LEU A 124 14.18 8.28 8.34
N SER A 125 14.92 7.46 7.60
CA SER A 125 15.63 7.92 6.41
C SER A 125 14.75 7.68 5.18
N CYS A 126 14.16 8.74 4.65
CA CYS A 126 13.37 8.67 3.44
C CYS A 126 14.27 8.74 2.20
N THR A 127 13.85 8.08 1.12
CA THR A 127 14.53 8.14 -0.18
C THR A 127 13.53 8.44 -1.28
N GLY A 128 13.93 9.30 -2.24
CA GLY A 128 13.20 9.47 -3.49
C GLY A 128 13.06 8.18 -4.29
N SER A 129 13.87 7.15 -4.03
CA SER A 129 13.79 5.87 -4.73
C SER A 129 12.47 5.12 -4.47
N TYR A 130 11.90 5.20 -3.27
CA TYR A 130 10.73 4.42 -2.87
C TYR A 130 9.68 5.31 -2.17
N PRO A 131 9.05 6.25 -2.89
CA PRO A 131 8.06 7.14 -2.31
C PRO A 131 6.89 6.38 -1.67
N ALA A 132 6.43 5.28 -2.29
CA ALA A 132 5.36 4.45 -1.75
C ALA A 132 5.71 3.80 -0.40
N ILE A 133 6.95 3.33 -0.22
CA ILE A 133 7.39 2.78 1.08
C ILE A 133 7.53 3.88 2.14
N ASN A 134 8.01 5.07 1.77
CA ASN A 134 8.01 6.19 2.70
C ASN A 134 6.57 6.46 3.21
N ILE A 135 5.59 6.53 2.29
CA ILE A 135 4.17 6.70 2.62
C ILE A 135 3.65 5.55 3.50
N ALA A 136 4.02 4.30 3.22
CA ALA A 136 3.65 3.14 4.03
C ALA A 136 4.11 3.28 5.48
N VAL A 137 5.37 3.67 5.67
CA VAL A 137 5.97 3.85 7.00
C VAL A 137 5.31 5.02 7.74
N LEU A 138 5.11 6.16 7.07
CA LEU A 138 4.44 7.33 7.66
C LEU A 138 2.99 7.04 8.01
N SER A 139 2.29 6.22 7.21
CA SER A 139 0.91 5.79 7.49
C SER A 139 0.85 4.94 8.75
N ALA A 140 1.71 3.93 8.86
CA ALA A 140 1.80 3.09 10.05
C ALA A 140 2.19 3.90 11.29
N ALA A 141 3.15 4.83 11.16
CA ALA A 141 3.59 5.70 12.24
C ALA A 141 2.45 6.62 12.73
N LYS A 142 1.68 7.19 11.80
CA LYS A 142 0.52 8.04 12.15
C LYS A 142 -0.56 7.24 12.87
N VAL A 143 -0.90 6.05 12.39
CA VAL A 143 -1.91 5.18 13.02
C VAL A 143 -1.50 4.77 14.43
N MET A 144 -0.20 4.48 14.64
CA MET A 144 0.34 4.15 15.95
C MET A 144 0.69 5.38 16.81
N GLU A 145 0.41 6.59 16.33
CA GLU A 145 0.71 7.85 17.01
C GLU A 145 2.17 7.97 17.46
N LEU A 146 3.10 7.61 16.57
CA LEU A 146 4.54 7.71 16.79
C LEU A 146 5.06 9.12 16.47
N ASP A 147 6.13 9.51 17.14
CA ASP A 147 6.89 10.72 16.84
C ASP A 147 8.02 10.39 15.85
N VAL A 148 8.02 11.00 14.67
CA VAL A 148 8.93 10.64 13.57
C VAL A 148 9.87 11.80 13.26
N VAL A 149 11.17 11.54 13.31
CA VAL A 149 12.22 12.46 12.83
C VAL A 149 12.71 11.99 11.47
N ILE A 150 12.50 12.79 10.42
CA ILE A 150 12.80 12.40 9.03
C ILE A 150 14.07 13.10 8.53
N ILE A 151 14.94 12.33 7.89
CA ILE A 151 15.99 12.84 7.00
C ILE A 151 15.73 12.28 5.61
N SER A 152 15.77 13.12 4.57
CA SER A 152 15.39 12.71 3.21
C SER A 152 16.55 12.80 2.22
N SER A 153 16.62 11.86 1.29
CA SER A 153 17.43 11.97 0.08
C SER A 153 16.55 12.40 -1.09
N VAL A 154 16.91 13.49 -1.77
CA VAL A 154 16.19 14.00 -2.95
C VAL A 154 16.44 13.10 -4.16
N GLY A 155 17.67 12.60 -4.31
CA GLY A 155 18.03 11.65 -5.37
C GLY A 155 17.20 10.35 -5.32
N ALA A 156 16.91 9.82 -6.50
CA ALA A 156 16.08 8.64 -6.67
C ALA A 156 16.71 7.64 -7.65
N SER A 157 16.55 6.34 -7.41
CA SER A 157 16.78 5.33 -8.44
C SER A 157 15.69 5.43 -9.54
N MET A 158 15.94 4.86 -10.72
CA MET A 158 14.94 4.73 -11.79
C MET A 158 13.56 4.33 -11.23
N PHE A 159 12.50 4.93 -11.79
CA PHE A 159 11.10 4.67 -11.42
C PHE A 159 10.67 5.11 -10.01
N GLY A 160 11.53 5.81 -9.25
CA GLY A 160 11.15 6.49 -8.01
C GLY A 160 10.52 7.86 -8.26
N ALA A 161 10.62 8.77 -7.28
CA ALA A 161 10.33 10.20 -7.42
C ALA A 161 11.45 10.89 -8.22
N THR A 162 11.51 10.59 -9.52
CA THR A 162 12.58 11.03 -10.42
C THR A 162 12.25 12.31 -11.18
N ASP A 163 11.06 12.89 -10.97
CA ASP A 163 10.70 14.19 -11.54
C ASP A 163 11.41 15.32 -10.74
N PRO A 164 12.33 16.10 -11.35
CA PRO A 164 13.00 17.20 -10.67
C PRO A 164 12.07 18.30 -10.15
N GLU A 165 10.89 18.44 -10.76
CA GLU A 165 9.87 19.43 -10.37
C GLU A 165 8.83 18.84 -9.39
N PHE A 166 8.93 17.54 -9.08
CA PHE A 166 8.04 16.85 -8.14
C PHE A 166 8.78 15.74 -7.39
N THR A 167 9.72 16.17 -6.55
CA THR A 167 10.59 15.30 -5.76
C THR A 167 9.85 14.67 -4.58
N TRP A 168 10.53 13.80 -3.82
CA TRP A 168 9.99 13.32 -2.54
C TRP A 168 9.64 14.46 -1.56
N LEU A 169 10.40 15.55 -1.56
CA LEU A 169 10.12 16.69 -0.66
C LEU A 169 8.82 17.41 -1.06
N ASP A 170 8.51 17.46 -2.36
CA ASP A 170 7.26 18.05 -2.87
C ASP A 170 6.07 17.15 -2.53
N ILE A 171 6.23 15.82 -2.67
CA ILE A 171 5.24 14.83 -2.21
C ILE A 171 5.00 14.97 -0.69
N GLU A 172 6.07 15.08 0.10
CA GLU A 172 6.00 15.27 1.54
C GLU A 172 5.21 16.55 1.89
N ASN A 173 5.55 17.68 1.28
CA ASN A 173 4.87 18.96 1.49
C ASN A 173 3.39 18.88 1.10
N LEU A 174 3.06 18.30 -0.06
CA LEU A 174 1.68 18.10 -0.51
C LEU A 174 0.86 17.32 0.54
N LEU A 175 1.40 16.22 1.06
CA LEU A 175 0.71 15.39 2.04
C LEU A 175 0.55 16.09 3.40
N ILE A 176 1.49 16.96 3.78
CA ILE A 176 1.35 17.83 4.95
C ILE A 176 0.24 18.85 4.73
N GLU A 177 0.24 19.56 3.60
CA GLU A 177 -0.77 20.57 3.26
C GLU A 177 -2.18 20.00 3.21
N LYS A 178 -2.31 18.75 2.74
CA LYS A 178 -3.58 18.01 2.71
C LYS A 178 -3.93 17.36 4.07
N ASN A 179 -3.17 17.64 5.13
CA ASN A 179 -3.33 17.12 6.49
C ASN A 179 -3.29 15.58 6.58
N ILE A 180 -2.59 14.93 5.65
CA ILE A 180 -2.42 13.47 5.62
C ILE A 180 -1.34 13.05 6.60
N PHE A 181 -0.21 13.75 6.67
CA PHE A 181 0.85 13.45 7.63
C PHE A 181 1.30 14.71 8.38
N PRO A 182 1.60 14.61 9.68
CA PRO A 182 2.16 15.71 10.46
C PRO A 182 3.70 15.73 10.45
N TYR A 183 4.35 14.91 9.62
CA TYR A 183 5.80 14.68 9.64
C TYR A 183 6.49 15.44 8.53
N LYS A 184 7.57 16.16 8.87
CA LYS A 184 8.39 16.91 7.92
C LYS A 184 9.87 16.55 8.08
N SER A 185 10.59 16.50 6.98
CA SER A 185 12.04 16.33 6.95
C SER A 185 12.74 17.48 7.70
N VAL A 186 13.63 17.13 8.64
CA VAL A 186 14.47 18.10 9.36
C VAL A 186 15.76 18.42 8.60
N ALA A 187 16.15 17.56 7.68
CA ALA A 187 17.30 17.74 6.78
C ALA A 187 17.07 16.95 5.48
N ALA A 188 17.71 17.40 4.41
CA ALA A 188 17.73 16.66 3.15
C ALA A 188 19.07 16.79 2.42
N SER A 189 19.40 15.81 1.58
CA SER A 189 20.60 15.76 0.72
C SER A 189 20.26 15.41 -0.71
#